data_AF-A0A845S9X4-F1
#
_entry.id   AF-A0A845S9X4-F1
#
_cell.length_a   1.000
_cell.length_b   1.000
_cell.length_c   1.000
_cell.angle_alpha   90.00
_cell.angle_beta   90.00
_cell.angle_gamma   90.00
#
_symmetry.space_group_name_H-M   'P 1'
#
loop_
_entity.id
_entity.type
_entity.pdbx_description
1 polymer ?
#
loop_
_entity_poly.entity_id
_entity_poly.type
_entity_poly.pdbx_seq_one_letter_code
_entity_poly.pdbx_strand_id
1 'polypeptide(L)'
;MDSIVELKPLSLDQAEDKFNLNIDNYEGPLELLLDLAKSQKVDLMKISIVQLADQYLKFINNIKKNLELAADFLVMATWLAYLKSRLLLPDDFEDDFSAIQMAEKLKLQLRKLEAIRFLSDKLVSHKQLGRDIFTKGIREGIKTISTSKYSVSLYELIKSYAEIKRKQNFSIMNISKLPVYTMEEAIKKITSLLKELTDWRDIKDVVPGAFSGSKNLKKSGLAGTFAGSLELVREGKLSIMQKKIFDKILIKAR
;
A
#
# COMPACT_ATOMS: atom_id res chain seq x y z
N MET A 1 -40.08 24.44 -30.28
CA MET A 1 -41.00 24.65 -29.16
C MET A 1 -41.26 23.30 -28.53
N ASP A 2 -40.36 22.97 -27.61
CA ASP A 2 -40.49 22.17 -26.39
C ASP A 2 -41.26 20.85 -26.41
N SER A 3 -40.54 19.78 -26.75
CA SER A 3 -40.84 18.43 -26.29
C SER A 3 -40.23 18.22 -24.90
N ILE A 4 -41.04 18.37 -23.87
CA ILE A 4 -40.71 18.13 -22.46
C ILE A 4 -40.55 16.61 -22.26
N VAL A 5 -39.34 16.17 -21.96
CA VAL A 5 -39.05 14.80 -21.51
C VAL A 5 -39.28 14.74 -20.00
N GLU A 6 -40.35 14.07 -19.59
CA GLU A 6 -40.60 13.73 -18.19
C GLU A 6 -39.51 12.77 -17.69
N LEU A 7 -38.62 13.30 -16.85
CA LEU A 7 -37.64 12.49 -16.11
C LEU A 7 -38.32 11.91 -14.86
N LYS A 8 -38.53 10.60 -14.89
CA LYS A 8 -38.93 9.77 -13.75
C LYS A 8 -37.95 9.98 -12.58
N PRO A 9 -38.39 10.34 -11.36
CA PRO A 9 -37.48 10.55 -10.24
C PRO A 9 -36.89 9.21 -9.80
N LEU A 10 -35.56 9.12 -9.82
CA LEU A 10 -34.80 8.00 -9.29
C LEU A 10 -34.95 8.02 -7.77
N SER A 11 -35.55 6.96 -7.24
CA SER A 11 -35.73 6.73 -5.80
C SER A 11 -34.39 6.79 -5.07
N LEU A 12 -34.29 7.72 -4.11
CA LEU A 12 -33.23 7.75 -3.11
C LEU A 12 -33.39 6.55 -2.17
N ASP A 13 -32.83 5.41 -2.56
CA ASP A 13 -32.49 4.39 -1.58
C ASP A 13 -31.26 4.87 -0.81
N GLN A 14 -31.48 5.05 0.49
CA GLN A 14 -30.50 5.40 1.50
C GLN A 14 -29.40 4.34 1.50
N ALA A 15 -28.29 4.61 0.82
CA ALA A 15 -27.05 3.91 1.06
C ALA A 15 -26.56 4.32 2.45
N GLU A 16 -26.72 3.44 3.44
CA GLU A 16 -25.85 3.45 4.59
C GLU A 16 -24.41 3.37 4.06
N ASP A 17 -23.70 4.50 4.10
CA ASP A 17 -22.27 4.57 3.79
C ASP A 17 -21.51 3.67 4.77
N LYS A 18 -21.40 2.39 4.45
CA LYS A 18 -20.43 1.49 5.07
C LYS A 18 -19.06 1.93 4.59
N PHE A 19 -18.49 2.87 5.34
CA PHE A 19 -17.11 3.31 5.20
C PHE A 19 -16.19 2.11 5.47
N ASN A 20 -15.77 1.41 4.40
CA ASN A 20 -14.83 0.30 4.47
C ASN A 20 -13.41 0.87 4.61
N LEU A 21 -12.97 1.05 5.86
CA LEU A 21 -11.60 1.43 6.20
C LEU A 21 -10.72 0.17 6.24
N ASN A 22 -9.59 0.17 5.53
CA ASN A 22 -8.59 -0.90 5.61
C ASN A 22 -7.38 -0.44 6.43
N ILE A 23 -6.90 -1.26 7.38
CA ILE A 23 -5.74 -0.92 8.23
C ILE A 23 -4.44 -0.81 7.42
N ASP A 24 -4.31 -1.57 6.33
CA ASP A 24 -3.08 -1.62 5.52
C ASP A 24 -2.66 -0.25 4.96
N ASN A 25 -3.59 0.70 4.87
CA ASN A 25 -3.34 2.03 4.31
C ASN A 25 -2.97 3.10 5.35
N TYR A 26 -2.92 2.74 6.63
CA TYR A 26 -2.59 3.67 7.72
C TYR A 26 -1.14 3.49 8.17
N GLU A 27 -0.38 4.58 8.24
CA GLU A 27 1.00 4.54 8.73
C GLU A 27 1.06 4.39 10.26
N GLY A 28 -0.05 4.62 10.98
CA GLY A 28 -0.12 4.41 12.42
C GLY A 28 -1.48 4.70 13.08
N PRO A 29 -1.60 4.46 14.41
CA PRO A 29 -2.87 4.52 15.12
C PRO A 29 -3.44 5.95 15.28
N LEU A 30 -2.57 6.97 15.34
CA LEU A 30 -3.01 8.37 15.41
C LEU A 30 -3.63 8.87 14.10
N GLU A 31 -3.16 8.35 12.97
CA GLU A 31 -3.73 8.70 11.66
C GLU A 31 -5.15 8.15 11.52
N LEU A 32 -5.34 6.88 11.89
CA LEU A 32 -6.66 6.25 11.96
C LEU A 32 -7.59 7.01 12.90
N LEU A 33 -7.11 7.43 14.09
CA LEU A 33 -7.90 8.23 15.02
C LEU A 33 -8.30 9.58 14.43
N LEU A 34 -7.40 10.24 13.69
CA LEU A 34 -7.73 11.51 13.05
C LEU A 34 -8.84 11.31 12.00
N ASP A 35 -8.75 10.26 11.18
CA ASP A 35 -9.76 10.00 10.16
C ASP A 35 -11.12 9.64 10.77
N LEU A 36 -11.14 8.83 11.83
CA LEU A 36 -12.35 8.56 12.60
C LEU A 36 -12.93 9.83 13.22
N ALA A 37 -12.10 10.71 13.78
CA ALA A 37 -12.56 11.99 14.33
C ALA A 37 -13.14 12.91 13.24
N LYS A 38 -12.52 12.97 12.06
CA LYS A 38 -13.00 13.75 10.92
C LYS A 38 -14.32 13.22 10.36
N SER A 39 -14.54 11.91 10.38
CA SER A 39 -15.79 11.30 9.93
C SER A 39 -17.02 11.81 10.69
N GLN A 40 -16.84 12.26 11.94
CA GLN A 40 -17.91 12.80 12.78
C GLN A 40 -18.32 14.23 12.35
N LYS A 41 -17.59 14.90 11.45
CA LYS A 41 -17.84 16.28 10.98
C LYS A 41 -17.94 17.32 12.13
N VAL A 42 -17.26 17.06 13.24
CA VAL A 42 -17.19 17.93 14.42
C VAL A 42 -15.78 18.51 14.55
N ASP A 43 -15.66 19.73 15.08
CA ASP A 43 -14.37 20.33 15.46
C ASP A 43 -13.60 19.40 16.42
N LEU A 44 -12.33 19.13 16.13
CA LEU A 44 -11.46 18.24 16.92
C LEU A 44 -11.37 18.62 18.40
N MET A 45 -11.58 19.90 18.76
CA MET A 45 -11.60 20.30 20.18
C MET A 45 -12.89 19.90 20.90
N LYS A 46 -13.98 19.72 20.14
CA LYS A 46 -15.32 19.44 20.65
C LYS A 46 -15.72 17.96 20.56
N ILE A 47 -14.91 17.12 19.93
CA ILE A 47 -15.19 15.68 19.83
C ILE A 47 -15.30 15.03 21.21
N SER A 48 -16.19 14.04 21.31
CA SER A 48 -16.28 13.15 22.47
C SER A 48 -15.22 12.06 22.35
N ILE A 49 -14.22 12.08 23.25
CA ILE A 49 -13.16 11.05 23.28
C ILE A 49 -13.74 9.66 23.57
N VAL A 50 -14.82 9.59 24.35
CA VAL A 50 -15.54 8.32 24.62
C VAL A 50 -16.08 7.72 23.32
N GLN A 51 -16.76 8.53 22.50
CA GLN A 51 -17.31 8.07 21.21
C GLN A 51 -16.19 7.69 20.22
N LEU A 52 -15.10 8.47 20.19
CA LEU A 52 -13.95 8.17 19.35
C LEU A 52 -13.28 6.85 19.76
N ALA A 53 -13.12 6.61 21.07
CA ALA A 53 -12.58 5.36 21.60
C ALA A 53 -13.44 4.16 21.19
N ASP A 54 -14.77 4.29 21.23
CA ASP A 54 -15.69 3.23 20.79
C ASP A 54 -15.56 2.89 19.31
N GLN A 55 -15.48 3.91 18.45
CA GLN A 55 -15.26 3.71 17.02
C GLN A 55 -13.93 3.01 16.75
N TYR A 56 -12.86 3.46 17.41
CA TYR A 56 -11.54 2.86 17.28
C TYR A 56 -11.52 1.39 17.72
N LEU A 57 -12.08 1.08 18.90
CA LEU A 57 -12.14 -0.29 19.42
C LEU A 57 -12.99 -1.21 18.53
N LYS A 58 -14.12 -0.71 18.01
CA LYS A 58 -14.96 -1.44 17.06
C LYS A 58 -14.19 -1.76 15.78
N PHE A 59 -13.44 -0.79 15.27
CA PHE A 59 -12.63 -0.95 14.08
C PHE A 59 -11.52 -2.00 14.25
N ILE A 60 -10.74 -1.92 15.32
CA ILE A 60 -9.68 -2.91 15.61
C ILE A 60 -10.26 -4.31 15.80
N ASN A 61 -11.42 -4.44 16.44
CA ASN A 61 -12.07 -5.75 16.60
C ASN A 61 -12.47 -6.40 15.27
N ASN A 62 -12.84 -5.61 14.25
CA ASN A 62 -13.19 -6.14 12.93
C ASN A 62 -11.98 -6.71 12.16
N ILE A 63 -10.77 -6.24 12.48
CA ILE A 63 -9.55 -6.51 11.68
C ILE A 63 -8.55 -7.39 12.45
N LYS A 64 -8.89 -7.82 13.67
CA LYS A 64 -8.17 -8.78 14.53
C LYS A 64 -7.70 -10.09 13.86
N LYS A 65 -8.17 -10.39 12.64
CA LYS A 65 -7.71 -11.54 11.85
C LYS A 65 -6.25 -11.40 11.37
N ASN A 66 -5.70 -10.18 11.31
CA ASN A 66 -4.32 -9.94 10.91
C ASN A 66 -3.46 -9.50 12.11
N LEU A 67 -2.81 -10.48 12.77
CA LEU A 67 -2.11 -10.28 14.04
C LEU A 67 -0.88 -9.37 13.93
N GLU A 68 -0.19 -9.38 12.79
CA GLU A 68 1.05 -8.64 12.57
C GLU A 68 0.81 -7.13 12.53
N LEU A 69 -0.23 -6.69 11.83
CA LEU A 69 -0.63 -5.27 11.78
C LEU A 69 -1.31 -4.80 13.06
N ALA A 70 -1.95 -5.70 13.81
CA ALA A 70 -2.69 -5.30 14.99
C ALA A 70 -1.81 -4.86 16.17
N ALA A 71 -0.53 -5.25 16.21
CA ALA A 71 0.36 -5.04 17.35
C ALA A 71 0.53 -3.55 17.72
N ASP A 72 0.85 -2.70 16.74
CA ASP A 72 1.07 -1.26 16.96
C ASP A 72 -0.22 -0.52 17.35
N PHE A 73 -1.37 -1.03 16.92
CA PHE A 73 -2.68 -0.46 17.21
C PHE A 73 -3.23 -0.90 18.58
N LEU A 74 -2.73 -2.03 19.12
CA LEU A 74 -3.22 -2.63 20.36
C LEU A 74 -2.81 -1.80 21.60
N VAL A 75 -1.63 -1.18 21.55
CA VAL A 75 -1.19 -0.24 22.60
C VAL A 75 -2.17 0.93 22.70
N MET A 76 -2.51 1.54 21.57
CA MET A 76 -3.47 2.64 21.52
C MET A 76 -4.88 2.18 21.90
N ALA A 77 -5.30 0.97 21.47
CA ALA A 77 -6.59 0.39 21.86
C ALA A 77 -6.69 0.23 23.38
N THR A 78 -5.65 -0.28 24.01
CA THR A 78 -5.57 -0.48 25.47
C THR A 78 -5.63 0.84 26.19
N TRP A 79 -4.88 1.82 25.72
CA TRP A 79 -4.86 3.17 26.29
C TRP A 79 -6.22 3.87 26.16
N LEU A 80 -6.89 3.77 25.01
CA LEU A 80 -8.25 4.32 24.81
C LEU A 80 -9.31 3.59 25.64
N ALA A 81 -9.19 2.27 25.81
CA ALA A 81 -10.09 1.51 26.67
C ALA A 81 -9.95 1.95 28.14
N TYR A 82 -8.72 2.15 28.61
CA TYR A 82 -8.44 2.70 29.94
C TYR A 82 -9.01 4.12 30.09
N LEU A 83 -8.72 4.99 29.11
CA LEU A 83 -9.20 6.38 29.12
C LEU A 83 -10.73 6.46 29.10
N LYS A 84 -11.38 5.62 28.28
CA LYS A 84 -12.84 5.51 28.23
C LYS A 84 -13.42 5.06 29.58
N SER A 85 -12.84 4.03 30.20
CA SER A 85 -13.29 3.53 31.51
C SER A 85 -13.24 4.63 32.56
N ARG A 86 -12.13 5.37 32.63
CA ARG A 86 -11.96 6.48 33.58
C ARG A 86 -12.92 7.63 33.32
N LEU A 87 -13.12 8.04 32.07
CA LEU A 87 -14.05 9.12 31.72
C LEU A 87 -15.54 8.81 31.97
N LEU A 88 -15.89 7.55 32.22
CA LEU A 88 -17.27 7.13 32.47
C LEU A 88 -17.55 6.89 33.96
N LEU A 89 -16.54 6.91 34.83
CA LEU A 89 -16.71 6.73 36.27
C LEU A 89 -17.17 8.05 36.94
N PRO A 90 -17.91 7.99 38.05
CA PRO A 90 -18.30 9.18 38.83
C PRO A 90 -17.09 9.89 39.46
N ASP A 91 -17.19 11.20 39.67
CA ASP A 91 -16.13 12.15 40.11
C ASP A 91 -15.48 11.89 41.50
N ASP A 92 -15.77 10.77 42.15
CA ASP A 92 -15.32 10.46 43.51
C ASP A 92 -13.89 9.87 43.53
N PHE A 93 -13.22 9.74 42.37
CA PHE A 93 -11.86 9.21 42.28
C PHE A 93 -10.85 10.36 42.11
N GLU A 94 -9.84 10.43 42.98
CA GLU A 94 -8.77 11.46 42.93
C GLU A 94 -8.04 11.54 41.57
N ASP A 95 -8.12 10.49 40.75
CA ASP A 95 -7.53 10.40 39.40
C ASP A 95 -8.35 11.10 38.29
N ASP A 96 -9.56 11.59 38.54
CA ASP A 96 -10.48 12.04 37.47
C ASP A 96 -9.99 13.30 36.75
N PHE A 97 -9.32 14.19 37.48
CA PHE A 97 -8.66 15.37 36.89
C PHE A 97 -7.55 14.98 35.90
N SER A 98 -6.91 13.82 36.10
CA SER A 98 -5.88 13.29 35.19
C SER A 98 -6.48 12.77 33.89
N ALA A 99 -7.64 12.10 33.93
CA ALA A 99 -8.31 11.55 32.75
C ALA A 99 -8.80 12.65 31.79
N ILE A 100 -9.35 13.74 32.33
CA ILE A 100 -9.79 14.89 31.55
C ILE A 100 -8.59 15.56 30.86
N GLN A 101 -7.49 15.77 31.58
CA GLN A 101 -6.25 16.31 30.99
C GLN A 101 -5.67 15.39 29.90
N MET A 102 -5.70 14.07 30.10
CA MET A 102 -5.27 13.11 29.09
C MET A 102 -6.12 13.20 27.82
N ALA A 103 -7.44 13.35 27.97
CA ALA A 103 -8.35 13.55 26.86
C ALA A 103 -8.07 14.87 26.11
N GLU A 104 -7.82 15.97 26.83
CA GLU A 104 -7.44 17.26 26.21
C GLU A 104 -6.11 17.16 25.46
N LYS A 105 -5.12 16.50 26.05
CA LYS A 105 -3.82 16.27 25.41
C LYS A 105 -3.97 15.48 24.11
N LEU A 106 -4.85 14.48 24.09
CA LEU A 106 -5.16 13.71 22.87
C LEU A 106 -5.78 14.58 21.79
N LYS A 107 -6.79 15.41 22.14
CA LYS A 107 -7.41 16.35 21.19
C LYS A 107 -6.37 17.28 20.59
N LEU A 108 -5.46 17.80 21.41
CA LEU A 108 -4.38 18.68 20.98
C LEU A 108 -3.38 17.96 20.06
N GLN A 109 -3.08 16.68 20.34
CA GLN A 109 -2.24 15.86 19.45
C GLN A 109 -2.90 15.62 18.09
N LEU A 110 -4.19 15.29 18.06
CA LEU A 110 -4.93 15.09 16.80
C LEU A 110 -4.96 16.39 15.96
N ARG A 111 -5.17 17.54 16.60
CA ARG A 111 -5.13 18.85 15.93
C ARG A 111 -3.73 19.17 15.37
N LYS A 112 -2.67 18.86 16.12
CA LYS A 112 -1.29 19.00 15.61
C LYS A 112 -1.07 18.14 14.39
N LEU A 113 -1.51 16.88 14.43
CA LEU A 113 -1.37 15.95 13.31
C LEU A 113 -2.15 16.43 12.09
N GLU A 114 -3.36 16.96 12.27
CA GLU A 114 -4.13 17.59 11.20
C GLU A 114 -3.37 18.76 10.55
N ALA A 115 -2.83 19.66 11.37
CA ALA A 115 -2.07 20.81 10.88
C ALA A 115 -0.83 20.37 10.10
N ILE A 116 -0.14 19.31 10.58
CA ILE A 116 1.00 18.73 9.88
C ILE A 116 0.56 18.15 8.53
N ARG A 117 -0.52 17.35 8.46
CA ARG A 117 -1.02 16.81 7.19
C ARG A 117 -1.37 17.93 6.20
N PHE A 118 -2.11 18.93 6.66
CA PHE A 118 -2.49 20.08 5.82
C PHE A 118 -1.27 20.84 5.29
N LEU A 119 -0.27 21.09 6.13
CA LEU A 119 0.97 21.76 5.72
C LEU A 119 1.81 20.88 4.80
N SER A 120 1.87 19.58 5.04
CA SER A 120 2.56 18.62 4.17
C SER A 120 1.93 18.59 2.78
N ASP A 121 0.61 18.51 2.67
CA ASP A 121 -0.11 18.53 1.40
C ASP A 121 0.16 19.84 0.64
N LYS A 122 0.11 20.96 1.37
CA LYS A 122 0.43 22.28 0.81
C LYS A 122 1.88 22.34 0.32
N LEU A 123 2.83 21.81 1.10
CA LEU A 123 4.24 21.79 0.76
C LEU A 123 4.51 20.93 -0.48
N VAL A 124 3.85 19.77 -0.61
CA VAL A 124 3.94 18.90 -1.79
C VAL A 124 3.32 19.55 -3.02
N SER A 125 2.27 20.37 -2.85
CA SER A 125 1.64 21.10 -3.96
C SER A 125 2.49 22.25 -4.53
N HIS A 126 3.48 22.73 -3.78
CA HIS A 126 4.36 23.80 -4.23
C HIS A 126 5.39 23.28 -5.24
N LYS A 127 5.66 24.11 -6.26
CA LYS A 127 6.69 23.84 -7.27
C LYS A 127 8.07 23.72 -6.62
N GLN A 128 8.78 22.65 -6.94
CA GLN A 128 10.08 22.34 -6.37
C GLN A 128 11.22 22.85 -7.26
N LEU A 129 12.22 23.50 -6.64
CA LEU A 129 13.44 23.91 -7.32
C LEU A 129 14.24 22.68 -7.76
N GLY A 130 14.69 22.65 -9.01
CA GLY A 130 15.38 21.50 -9.62
C GLY A 130 14.45 20.40 -10.15
N ARG A 131 13.14 20.51 -9.94
CA ARG A 131 12.12 19.61 -10.53
C ARG A 131 11.17 20.38 -11.45
N ASP A 132 10.50 21.40 -10.91
CA ASP A 132 9.49 22.21 -11.62
C ASP A 132 10.01 23.61 -11.96
N ILE A 133 10.89 24.14 -11.11
CA ILE A 133 11.55 25.44 -11.32
C ILE A 133 13.03 25.19 -11.50
N PHE A 134 13.58 25.61 -12.64
CA PHE A 134 15.01 25.57 -12.90
C PHE A 134 15.58 26.98 -12.76
N THR A 135 16.68 27.12 -12.03
CA THR A 135 17.38 28.40 -11.95
C THR A 135 18.08 28.66 -13.28
N LYS A 136 18.08 29.94 -13.71
CA LYS A 136 18.98 30.34 -14.79
C LYS A 136 20.41 30.15 -14.27
N GLY A 137 21.23 29.43 -15.02
CA GLY A 137 22.64 29.22 -14.70
C GLY A 137 23.39 30.54 -14.47
N ILE A 138 24.63 30.43 -14.00
CA ILE A 138 25.50 31.57 -13.64
C ILE A 138 25.46 32.63 -14.75
N ARG A 139 25.06 33.85 -14.40
CA ARG A 139 25.17 35.01 -15.31
C ARG A 139 26.67 35.22 -15.60
N GLU A 140 27.03 35.37 -16.86
CA GLU A 140 28.39 35.79 -17.24
C GLU A 140 28.66 37.16 -16.64
N GLY A 141 29.37 37.15 -15.53
CA GLY A 141 29.91 38.32 -14.84
C GLY A 141 31.37 38.04 -14.48
N ILE A 142 32.05 39.08 -14.02
CA ILE A 142 33.44 39.01 -13.58
C ILE A 142 33.53 37.93 -12.48
N LYS A 143 34.20 36.81 -12.77
CA LYS A 143 34.42 35.74 -11.80
C LYS A 143 35.42 36.25 -10.77
N THR A 144 34.95 36.54 -9.56
CA THR A 144 35.85 36.73 -8.42
C THR A 144 36.61 35.43 -8.21
N ILE A 145 37.92 35.44 -8.43
CA ILE A 145 38.78 34.27 -8.22
C ILE A 145 38.94 34.10 -6.71
N SER A 146 37.98 33.43 -6.08
CA SER A 146 38.09 33.03 -4.68
C SER A 146 38.81 31.69 -4.63
N THR A 147 40.08 31.70 -4.21
CA THR A 147 40.79 30.46 -3.90
C THR A 147 40.45 30.04 -2.48
N SER A 148 39.38 29.25 -2.33
CA SER A 148 39.06 28.64 -1.04
C SER A 148 40.16 27.66 -0.65
N LYS A 149 40.89 27.96 0.44
CA LYS A 149 41.77 26.98 1.10
C LYS A 149 40.91 26.10 1.99
N TYR A 150 40.69 24.86 1.57
CA TYR A 150 39.96 23.88 2.36
C TYR A 150 40.89 23.30 3.44
N SER A 151 40.67 23.68 4.69
CA SER A 151 41.28 23.03 5.85
C SER A 151 40.31 21.95 6.34
N VAL A 152 40.55 20.70 5.94
CA VAL A 152 39.67 19.57 6.26
C VAL A 152 40.50 18.44 6.84
N SER A 153 40.00 17.83 7.90
CA SER A 153 40.59 16.63 8.49
C SER A 153 40.20 15.36 7.73
N LEU A 154 41.00 14.30 7.84
CA LEU A 154 40.65 12.99 7.29
C LEU A 154 39.30 12.48 7.85
N TYR A 155 38.98 12.81 9.11
CA TYR A 155 37.72 12.46 9.73
C TYR A 155 36.51 13.08 9.01
N GLU A 156 36.56 14.37 8.68
CA GLU A 156 35.49 15.07 7.96
C GLU A 156 35.31 14.52 6.53
N LEU A 157 36.40 14.12 5.88
CA LEU A 157 36.35 13.46 4.57
C LEU A 157 35.65 12.09 4.64
N ILE A 158 35.99 11.27 5.64
CA ILE A 158 35.37 9.97 5.83
C ILE A 158 33.90 10.12 6.25
N LYS A 159 33.58 11.09 7.12
CA LYS A 159 32.21 11.38 7.55
C LYS A 159 31.33 11.79 6.37
N SER A 160 31.79 12.73 5.55
CA SER A 160 31.04 13.19 4.37
C SER A 160 30.84 12.07 3.35
N TYR A 161 31.84 11.21 3.11
CA TYR A 161 31.69 10.02 2.28
C TYR A 161 30.65 9.04 2.85
N ALA A 162 30.69 8.78 4.15
CA ALA A 162 29.73 7.91 4.82
C ALA A 162 28.30 8.44 4.72
N GLU A 163 28.09 9.75 4.85
CA GLU A 163 26.77 10.38 4.69
C GLU A 163 26.21 10.23 3.27
N ILE A 164 27.07 10.40 2.25
CA ILE A 164 26.69 10.19 0.84
C ILE A 164 26.29 8.72 0.62
N LYS A 165 27.11 7.79 1.09
CA LYS A 165 26.85 6.34 0.92
C LYS A 165 25.61 5.89 1.69
N ARG A 166 25.36 6.44 2.88
CA ARG A 166 24.15 6.20 3.66
C ARG A 166 22.90 6.62 2.87
N LYS A 167 22.91 7.82 2.26
CA LYS A 167 21.78 8.30 1.44
C LYS A 167 21.50 7.41 0.23
N GLN A 168 22.54 6.87 -0.42
CA GLN A 168 22.38 5.96 -1.56
C GLN A 168 21.85 4.58 -1.15
N ASN A 169 22.28 4.04 -0.02
CA ASN A 169 21.86 2.71 0.43
C ASN A 169 20.37 2.63 0.81
N PHE A 170 19.69 3.74 1.11
CA PHE A 170 18.25 3.74 1.41
C PHE A 170 17.35 3.69 0.16
N SER A 171 17.87 3.73 -1.06
CA SER A 171 17.02 3.90 -2.25
C SER A 171 16.65 2.63 -3.02
N ILE A 172 17.16 1.44 -2.72
CA ILE A 172 16.79 0.24 -3.49
C ILE A 172 16.78 -1.02 -2.61
N MET A 173 15.66 -1.27 -1.92
CA MET A 173 15.37 -2.63 -1.46
C MET A 173 14.88 -3.41 -2.69
N ASN A 174 15.82 -4.03 -3.41
CA ASN A 174 15.48 -4.87 -4.55
C ASN A 174 14.88 -6.17 -4.00
N ILE A 175 13.56 -6.22 -3.85
CA ILE A 175 12.86 -7.46 -3.54
C ILE A 175 13.08 -8.38 -4.75
N SER A 176 14.01 -9.32 -4.60
CA SER A 176 14.30 -10.30 -5.64
C SER A 176 13.01 -11.06 -5.94
N LYS A 177 12.45 -10.87 -7.13
CA LYS A 177 11.22 -11.58 -7.53
C LYS A 177 11.47 -13.07 -7.38
N LEU A 178 10.59 -13.76 -6.65
CA LEU A 178 10.61 -15.21 -6.61
C LEU A 178 10.54 -15.73 -8.05
N PRO A 179 11.36 -16.71 -8.44
CA PRO A 179 11.42 -17.18 -9.81
C PRO A 179 10.24 -18.13 -10.07
N VAL A 180 9.04 -17.54 -10.13
CA VAL A 180 7.77 -18.22 -10.39
C VAL A 180 7.39 -17.96 -11.84
N TYR A 181 7.08 -19.02 -12.57
CA TYR A 181 6.48 -18.92 -13.90
C TYR A 181 4.99 -18.62 -13.75
N THR A 182 4.59 -17.41 -14.09
CA THR A 182 3.21 -16.96 -13.91
C THR A 182 2.29 -17.50 -15.01
N MET A 183 0.98 -17.49 -14.74
CA MET A 183 -0.01 -17.91 -15.71
C MET A 183 -0.05 -16.94 -16.92
N GLU A 184 0.16 -15.64 -16.72
CA GLU A 184 0.20 -14.68 -17.83
C GLU A 184 1.41 -14.91 -18.76
N GLU A 185 2.57 -15.26 -18.19
CA GLU A 185 3.76 -15.62 -18.96
C GLU A 185 3.53 -16.89 -19.79
N ALA A 186 2.90 -17.90 -19.18
CA ALA A 186 2.52 -19.13 -19.86
C ALA A 186 1.58 -18.89 -21.04
N ILE A 187 0.54 -18.07 -20.86
CA ILE A 187 -0.40 -17.72 -21.95
C ILE A 187 0.35 -17.05 -23.09
N LYS A 188 1.19 -16.06 -22.81
CA LYS A 188 1.99 -15.38 -23.85
C LYS A 188 2.87 -16.36 -24.62
N LYS A 189 3.55 -17.26 -23.90
CA LYS A 189 4.43 -18.26 -24.51
C LYS A 189 3.66 -19.26 -25.37
N ILE A 190 2.59 -19.85 -24.86
CA ILE A 190 1.78 -20.82 -25.62
C ILE A 190 1.15 -20.14 -26.83
N THR A 191 0.65 -18.90 -26.68
CA THR A 191 0.07 -18.12 -27.78
C THR A 191 1.09 -17.89 -28.90
N SER A 192 2.36 -17.59 -28.56
CA SER A 192 3.42 -17.45 -29.57
C SER A 192 3.70 -18.74 -30.33
N LEU A 193 3.42 -19.90 -29.73
CA LEU A 193 3.65 -21.23 -30.30
C LEU A 193 2.40 -21.84 -30.94
N LEU A 194 1.23 -21.19 -30.89
CA LEU A 194 -0.03 -21.72 -31.44
C LEU A 194 0.09 -22.12 -32.92
N LYS A 195 0.86 -21.35 -33.71
CA LYS A 195 1.08 -21.64 -35.14
C LYS A 195 1.87 -22.94 -35.38
N GLU A 196 2.68 -23.35 -34.42
CA GLU A 196 3.54 -24.55 -34.51
C GLU A 196 2.90 -25.78 -33.84
N LEU A 197 1.82 -25.58 -33.07
CA LEU A 197 1.09 -26.63 -32.34
C LEU A 197 0.02 -27.29 -33.24
N THR A 198 0.42 -27.72 -34.43
CA THR A 198 -0.47 -28.40 -35.39
C THR A 198 -0.83 -29.83 -34.98
N ASP A 199 0.04 -30.47 -34.20
CA ASP A 199 -0.12 -31.83 -33.66
C ASP A 199 -0.09 -31.85 -32.13
N TRP A 200 -0.55 -32.96 -31.56
CA TRP A 200 -0.52 -33.19 -30.11
C TRP A 200 0.92 -33.20 -29.59
N ARG A 201 1.27 -32.26 -28.71
CA ARG A 201 2.57 -32.20 -28.03
C ARG A 201 2.43 -32.33 -26.52
N ASP A 202 3.46 -32.88 -25.86
CA ASP A 202 3.48 -32.94 -24.39
C ASP A 202 3.60 -31.52 -23.84
N ILE A 203 2.82 -31.19 -22.82
CA ILE A 203 2.87 -29.89 -22.15
C ILE A 203 4.27 -29.57 -21.59
N LYS A 204 5.05 -30.60 -21.24
CA LYS A 204 6.43 -30.46 -20.76
C LYS A 204 7.37 -29.87 -21.80
N ASP A 205 7.10 -30.10 -23.09
CA ASP A 205 7.93 -29.61 -24.19
C ASP A 205 7.73 -28.11 -24.45
N VAL A 206 6.66 -27.54 -23.89
CA VAL A 206 6.29 -26.12 -24.05
C VAL A 206 6.79 -25.26 -22.89
N VAL A 207 7.22 -25.89 -21.80
CA VAL A 207 7.82 -25.21 -20.64
C VAL A 207 9.14 -24.53 -21.06
N PRO A 208 9.35 -23.24 -20.78
CA PRO A 208 10.60 -22.57 -21.14
C PRO A 208 11.82 -23.23 -20.48
N GLY A 209 12.93 -23.34 -21.22
CA GLY A 209 14.18 -23.94 -20.73
C GLY A 209 14.73 -23.30 -19.44
N ALA A 210 14.43 -22.02 -19.21
CA ALA A 210 14.77 -21.31 -17.96
C ALA A 210 14.19 -21.97 -16.70
N PHE A 211 13.07 -22.69 -16.82
CA PHE A 211 12.43 -23.41 -15.73
C PHE A 211 12.82 -24.90 -15.64
N SER A 212 13.77 -25.37 -16.47
CA SER A 212 14.24 -26.76 -16.49
C SER A 212 15.44 -27.04 -15.57
N GLY A 213 15.92 -26.04 -14.82
CA GLY A 213 17.06 -26.18 -13.91
C GLY A 213 16.71 -26.89 -12.60
N SER A 214 16.31 -26.11 -11.58
CA SER A 214 16.07 -26.60 -10.23
C SER A 214 14.72 -27.29 -10.06
N LYS A 215 14.57 -28.13 -9.03
CA LYS A 215 13.31 -28.84 -8.71
C LYS A 215 12.12 -27.88 -8.53
N ASN A 216 12.35 -26.73 -7.90
CA ASN A 216 11.30 -25.74 -7.65
C ASN A 216 10.92 -24.99 -8.94
N LEU A 217 11.91 -24.66 -9.78
CA LEU A 217 11.67 -24.05 -11.09
C LEU A 217 10.87 -24.99 -12.01
N LYS A 218 11.19 -26.28 -12.03
CA LYS A 218 10.45 -27.29 -12.82
C LYS A 218 8.99 -27.37 -12.40
N LYS A 219 8.72 -27.38 -11.09
CA LYS A 219 7.35 -27.38 -10.55
C LYS A 219 6.59 -26.12 -10.96
N SER A 220 7.23 -24.95 -10.82
CA SER A 220 6.61 -23.68 -11.17
C SER A 220 6.36 -23.55 -12.68
N GLY A 221 7.33 -23.92 -13.51
CA GLY A 221 7.19 -23.94 -14.98
C GLY A 221 6.05 -24.85 -15.44
N LEU A 222 5.96 -26.05 -14.88
CA LEU A 222 4.87 -26.98 -15.22
C LEU A 222 3.51 -26.47 -14.74
N ALA A 223 3.42 -25.96 -13.51
CA ALA A 223 2.18 -25.44 -12.94
C ALA A 223 1.67 -24.20 -13.71
N GLY A 224 2.56 -23.25 -14.03
CA GLY A 224 2.22 -22.07 -14.82
C GLY A 224 1.78 -22.43 -16.25
N THR A 225 2.51 -23.33 -16.92
CA THR A 225 2.16 -23.81 -18.27
C THR A 225 0.81 -24.55 -18.27
N PHE A 226 0.54 -25.36 -17.24
CA PHE A 226 -0.73 -26.06 -17.08
C PHE A 226 -1.90 -25.10 -16.85
N ALA A 227 -1.75 -24.15 -15.92
CA ALA A 227 -2.76 -23.13 -15.66
C ALA A 227 -3.05 -22.28 -16.91
N GLY A 228 -2.01 -21.83 -17.62
CA GLY A 228 -2.16 -21.07 -18.87
C GLY A 228 -2.78 -21.89 -20.01
N SER A 229 -2.50 -23.20 -20.07
CA SER A 229 -3.14 -24.09 -21.05
C SER A 229 -4.64 -24.25 -20.79
N LEU A 230 -5.05 -24.42 -19.52
CA LEU A 230 -6.46 -24.50 -19.15
C LEU A 230 -7.21 -23.19 -19.44
N GLU A 231 -6.55 -22.06 -19.22
CA GLU A 231 -7.12 -20.75 -19.58
C GLU A 231 -7.32 -20.61 -21.09
N LEU A 232 -6.35 -21.05 -21.91
CA LEU A 232 -6.51 -21.06 -23.37
C LEU A 232 -7.54 -22.06 -23.88
N VAL A 233 -7.77 -23.16 -23.16
CA VAL A 233 -8.88 -24.08 -23.43
C VAL A 233 -10.21 -23.40 -23.11
N ARG A 234 -10.29 -22.66 -22.00
CA ARG A 234 -11.46 -21.85 -21.63
C ARG A 234 -11.78 -20.79 -22.69
N GLU A 235 -10.77 -20.16 -23.28
CA GLU A 235 -10.91 -19.22 -24.40
C GLU A 235 -11.16 -19.89 -25.77
N GLY A 236 -11.13 -21.22 -25.84
CA GLY A 236 -11.38 -21.98 -27.06
C GLY A 236 -10.24 -21.98 -28.08
N LYS A 237 -9.03 -21.53 -27.72
CA LYS A 237 -7.86 -21.48 -28.62
C LYS A 237 -7.04 -22.77 -28.63
N LEU A 238 -7.24 -23.62 -27.62
CA LEU A 238 -6.41 -24.79 -27.37
C LEU A 238 -7.26 -26.00 -26.98
N SER A 239 -6.81 -27.20 -27.36
CA SER A 239 -7.40 -28.49 -26.97
C SER A 239 -6.42 -29.27 -26.10
N ILE A 240 -6.91 -29.86 -25.00
CA ILE A 240 -6.10 -30.63 -24.05
C ILE A 240 -6.61 -32.07 -23.94
N MET A 241 -5.71 -33.04 -23.82
CA MET A 241 -6.05 -34.47 -23.72
C MET A 241 -5.13 -35.20 -22.74
N GLN A 242 -5.69 -36.13 -21.98
CA GLN A 242 -4.96 -37.06 -21.11
C GLN A 242 -5.61 -38.45 -21.20
N LYS A 243 -4.81 -39.50 -21.44
CA LYS A 243 -5.32 -40.86 -21.71
C LYS A 243 -5.65 -41.66 -20.43
N LYS A 244 -4.82 -41.53 -19.40
CA LYS A 244 -5.00 -42.17 -18.08
C LYS A 244 -4.66 -41.16 -16.98
N ILE A 245 -5.16 -41.40 -15.78
CA ILE A 245 -4.83 -40.57 -14.61
C ILE A 245 -3.30 -40.60 -14.42
N PHE A 246 -2.69 -39.42 -14.30
CA PHE A 246 -1.23 -39.20 -14.21
C PHE A 246 -0.41 -39.56 -15.46
N ASP A 247 -1.06 -39.81 -16.60
CA ASP A 247 -0.37 -39.95 -17.89
C ASP A 247 -0.01 -38.57 -18.47
N LYS A 248 0.76 -38.56 -19.56
CA LYS A 248 1.17 -37.34 -20.28
C LYS A 248 -0.03 -36.48 -20.65
N ILE A 249 0.12 -35.17 -20.42
CA ILE A 249 -0.87 -34.16 -20.79
C ILE A 249 -0.46 -33.62 -22.16
N LEU A 250 -1.33 -33.81 -23.13
CA LEU A 250 -1.10 -33.40 -24.51
C LEU A 250 -1.91 -32.14 -24.81
N ILE A 251 -1.28 -31.18 -25.49
CA ILE A 251 -1.90 -29.93 -25.96
C ILE A 251 -1.82 -29.84 -27.49
N LYS A 252 -2.84 -29.24 -28.10
CA LYS A 252 -2.95 -29.00 -29.54
C LYS A 252 -3.68 -27.68 -29.80
N ALA A 253 -3.26 -26.90 -30.79
CA ALA A 253 -4.04 -25.74 -31.22
C ALA A 253 -5.41 -26.18 -31.77
N ARG A 254 -6.44 -25.37 -31.51
CA ARG A 254 -7.79 -25.63 -32.02
C ARG A 254 -7.98 -25.04 -33.41
#